data_AF-A0A9D6TP52-F1
#
_entry.id   AF-A0A9D6TP52-F1
#
_cell.length_a   1.000
_cell.length_b   1.000
_cell.length_c   1.000
_cell.angle_alpha   90.00
_cell.angle_beta   90.00
_cell.angle_gamma   90.00
#
_symmetry.space_group_name_H-M   'P 1'
#
loop_
_entity.id
_entity.type
_entity.pdbx_description
1 polymer ?
#
loop_
_entity_poly.entity_id
_entity_poly.type
_entity_poly.pdbx_seq_one_letter_code
_entity_poly.pdbx_strand_id
1 'polypeptide(L)'
;MNDVFISYAHIDDQPLTEGQRGWISQFHRSLEVRMAQLLGEELKIWRDPKLQGSDLFDDTLVQQFSDSKVLVSVLTPRYVKSDWCRRELEEFVRVVEAKGGISFENKSRIFKVVKTPVSPQEMPPRLAELFSRLLGFEFFDVDAETGRLREYDEAFGTEARQRFFERVYDLAHEICAVLKAYAPTAESKPIRPTGKTIFLAATTFELQPERDKIRRELLERGHQVLPETPLPLLYHEMEAAVRTYLEKSAVAVHLLGRHYGATPEDAAESVPALQLRWSAERARQRDLPRLIWMPADGGTADERQNAFLRQVQEQPEWHVAAELFEGNLTLLKKDLIQKLDNAVKKSAAPVTAAPAATPPTGPAKVYVICEPADEQAVEPLEDFLFAQGLEVCLPAFDGGSVEASTLHRENLVSCDGVLVFYGSAPRAWAEIKLRDVLKATGYGRPEPIGIQGVYVAPPIDHRKERFKSHHTHIIRQPAEFAASADLAAFVQALKQTRP
;
A
#
# COMPACT_ATOMS: atom_id res chain seq x y z
N MET A 1 -27.88 19.60 20.29
CA MET A 1 -27.27 18.57 19.44
C MET A 1 -25.93 19.05 18.92
N ASN A 2 -24.86 18.54 19.53
CA ASN A 2 -23.48 18.72 19.06
C ASN A 2 -23.10 17.49 18.25
N ASP A 3 -22.25 17.63 17.25
CA ASP A 3 -21.82 16.49 16.42
C ASP A 3 -20.56 15.84 17.01
N VAL A 4 -19.68 16.66 17.57
CA VAL A 4 -18.39 16.22 18.14
C VAL A 4 -18.20 16.85 19.51
N PHE A 5 -17.73 16.06 20.47
CA PHE A 5 -17.25 16.52 21.76
C PHE A 5 -15.74 16.32 21.90
N ILE A 6 -15.00 17.36 22.29
CA ILE A 6 -13.56 17.30 22.59
C ILE A 6 -13.38 17.28 24.11
N SER A 7 -12.92 16.15 24.66
CA SER A 7 -12.51 15.98 26.05
C SER A 7 -11.00 16.19 26.18
N TYR A 8 -10.58 17.05 27.10
CA TYR A 8 -9.19 17.45 27.31
C TYR A 8 -8.97 17.92 28.75
N ALA A 9 -7.72 18.05 29.19
CA ALA A 9 -7.44 18.72 30.47
C ALA A 9 -7.17 20.21 30.26
N HIS A 10 -7.80 21.08 31.05
CA HIS A 10 -7.73 22.55 30.84
C HIS A 10 -6.31 23.13 30.82
N ILE A 11 -5.38 22.56 31.59
CA ILE A 11 -3.99 23.03 31.60
C ILE A 11 -3.34 22.88 30.21
N ASP A 12 -3.82 21.93 29.40
CA ASP A 12 -3.28 21.68 28.06
C ASP A 12 -3.72 22.76 27.04
N ASP A 13 -4.68 23.61 27.40
CA ASP A 13 -5.09 24.81 26.64
C ASP A 13 -4.52 26.11 27.20
N GLN A 14 -3.62 26.06 28.19
CA GLN A 14 -2.91 27.25 28.62
C GLN A 14 -1.77 27.56 27.63
N PRO A 15 -1.75 28.76 27.02
CA PRO A 15 -0.67 29.13 26.11
C PRO A 15 0.63 29.36 26.89
N LEU A 16 1.76 28.96 26.31
CA LEU A 16 3.08 29.21 26.89
C LEU A 16 3.48 30.70 26.83
N THR A 17 2.93 31.43 25.86
CA THR A 17 3.18 32.87 25.67
C THR A 17 1.89 33.64 25.82
N GLU A 18 1.94 34.74 26.59
CA GLU A 18 0.79 35.63 26.78
C GLU A 18 0.31 36.22 25.43
N GLY A 19 -1.02 36.22 25.22
CA GLY A 19 -1.63 36.70 23.97
C GLY A 19 -1.78 35.65 22.86
N GLN A 20 -1.22 34.45 23.01
CA GLN A 20 -1.46 33.33 22.09
C GLN A 20 -2.69 32.50 22.50
N ARG A 21 -3.24 31.74 21.54
CA ARG A 21 -4.28 30.74 21.83
C ARG A 21 -3.63 29.46 22.32
N GLY A 22 -4.25 28.80 23.29
CA GLY A 22 -3.82 27.47 23.72
C GLY A 22 -3.93 26.41 22.63
N TRP A 23 -3.24 25.29 22.83
CA TRP A 23 -3.17 24.20 21.87
C TRP A 23 -4.55 23.64 21.52
N ILE A 24 -5.42 23.46 22.53
CA ILE A 24 -6.77 22.90 22.34
C ILE A 24 -7.66 23.89 21.58
N SER A 25 -7.53 25.18 21.85
CA SER A 25 -8.23 26.24 21.15
C SER A 25 -7.85 26.30 19.67
N GLN A 26 -6.56 26.12 19.36
CA GLN A 26 -6.07 26.03 17.97
C GLN A 26 -6.58 24.76 17.29
N PHE A 27 -6.44 23.62 17.97
CA PHE A 27 -6.90 22.31 17.50
C PHE A 27 -8.40 22.30 17.18
N HIS A 28 -9.23 22.78 18.11
CA HIS A 28 -10.68 22.91 17.91
C HIS A 28 -10.97 23.75 16.66
N ARG A 29 -10.37 24.94 16.54
CA ARG A 29 -10.64 25.82 15.39
C ARG A 29 -10.25 25.17 14.06
N SER A 30 -9.08 24.55 14.00
CA SER A 30 -8.58 23.91 12.78
C SER A 30 -9.42 22.70 12.40
N LEU A 31 -9.85 21.90 13.39
CA LEU A 31 -10.74 20.76 13.19
C LEU A 31 -12.13 21.21 12.70
N GLU A 32 -12.73 22.22 13.35
CA GLU A 32 -14.03 22.81 12.98
C GLU A 32 -14.03 23.28 11.52
N VAL A 33 -13.05 24.10 11.15
CA VAL A 33 -12.92 24.63 9.77
C VAL A 33 -12.77 23.50 8.77
N ARG A 34 -11.90 22.53 9.06
CA ARG A 34 -11.64 21.43 8.12
C ARG A 34 -12.85 20.52 7.97
N MET A 35 -13.52 20.18 9.06
CA MET A 35 -14.70 19.33 9.01
C MET A 35 -15.86 20.00 8.27
N ALA A 36 -16.06 21.31 8.47
CA ALA A 36 -17.05 22.07 7.71
C ALA A 36 -16.76 22.05 6.20
N GLN A 37 -15.49 22.16 5.80
CA GLN A 37 -15.09 22.02 4.39
C GLN A 37 -15.38 20.63 3.81
N LEU A 38 -15.22 19.56 4.60
CA LEU A 38 -15.40 18.17 4.15
C LEU A 38 -16.87 17.73 4.09
N LEU A 39 -17.73 18.34 4.90
CA LEU A 39 -19.15 18.02 4.97
C LEU A 39 -20.01 19.01 4.17
N GLY A 40 -19.49 20.20 3.86
CA GLY A 40 -20.23 21.23 3.14
C GLY A 40 -21.31 21.93 3.99
N GLU A 41 -21.31 21.71 5.31
CA GLU A 41 -22.23 22.29 6.28
C GLU A 41 -21.49 22.66 7.57
N GLU A 42 -22.05 23.59 8.35
CA GLU A 42 -21.51 23.94 9.65
C GLU A 42 -21.82 22.84 10.68
N LEU A 43 -20.80 22.43 11.43
CA LEU A 43 -20.91 21.44 12.48
C LEU A 43 -20.80 22.09 13.84
N LYS A 44 -21.49 21.52 14.83
CA LYS A 44 -21.34 21.95 16.21
C LYS A 44 -20.30 21.08 16.91
N ILE A 45 -19.08 21.59 17.00
CA ILE A 45 -18.04 21.03 17.85
C ILE A 45 -18.14 21.70 19.22
N TRP A 46 -18.31 20.88 20.25
CA TRP A 46 -18.32 21.33 21.63
C TRP A 46 -17.04 20.89 22.33
N ARG A 47 -16.52 21.77 23.18
CA ARG A 47 -15.47 21.48 24.14
C ARG A 47 -15.88 22.17 25.43
N ASP A 48 -15.59 21.58 26.57
CA ASP A 48 -15.90 22.26 27.82
C ASP A 48 -14.96 23.47 28.03
N PRO A 49 -15.47 24.70 28.17
CA PRO A 49 -14.63 25.87 28.45
C PRO A 49 -14.45 26.14 29.95
N LYS A 50 -15.22 25.54 30.86
CA LYS A 50 -15.20 25.87 32.30
C LYS A 50 -15.75 24.73 33.17
N LEU A 51 -14.89 23.81 33.61
CA LEU A 51 -15.20 22.96 34.76
C LEU A 51 -14.05 23.03 35.76
N GLN A 52 -14.27 23.76 36.85
CA GLN A 52 -13.42 23.65 38.01
C GLN A 52 -13.84 22.38 38.76
N GLY A 53 -12.89 21.61 39.30
CA GLY A 53 -13.15 20.30 39.93
C GLY A 53 -14.11 20.28 41.13
N SER A 54 -14.74 21.42 41.46
CA SER A 54 -15.80 21.57 42.45
C SER A 54 -17.21 21.64 41.84
N ASP A 55 -17.35 21.75 40.52
CA ASP A 55 -18.66 21.82 39.87
C ASP A 55 -19.31 20.43 39.91
N LEU A 56 -20.49 20.37 40.55
CA LEU A 56 -21.35 19.17 40.56
C LEU A 56 -21.56 18.73 39.11
N PHE A 57 -21.43 17.43 38.85
CA PHE A 57 -21.65 16.79 37.55
C PHE A 57 -22.94 17.34 36.95
N ASP A 58 -22.79 18.32 36.06
CA ASP A 58 -23.89 19.19 35.69
C ASP A 58 -24.77 18.35 34.75
N ASP A 59 -26.08 18.21 35.04
CA ASP A 59 -27.02 17.43 34.23
C ASP A 59 -26.98 17.83 32.73
N THR A 60 -26.47 19.04 32.48
CA THR A 60 -26.12 19.58 31.17
C THR A 60 -25.10 18.70 30.41
N LEU A 61 -24.01 18.21 31.02
CA LEU A 61 -23.03 17.35 30.35
C LEU A 61 -23.62 16.01 29.92
N VAL A 62 -24.46 15.39 30.76
CA VAL A 62 -25.12 14.12 30.44
C VAL A 62 -26.06 14.27 29.24
N GLN A 63 -26.76 15.42 29.15
CA GLN A 63 -27.54 15.77 27.97
C GLN A 63 -26.66 16.03 26.74
N GLN A 64 -25.52 16.72 26.88
CA GLN A 64 -24.60 16.95 25.76
C GLN A 64 -23.95 15.65 25.26
N PHE A 65 -23.65 14.69 26.13
CA PHE A 65 -23.16 13.35 25.74
C PHE A 65 -24.23 12.53 25.03
N SER A 66 -25.48 12.64 25.47
CA SER A 66 -26.62 12.02 24.79
C SER A 66 -26.81 12.55 23.37
N ASP A 67 -26.45 13.81 23.14
CA ASP A 67 -26.59 14.52 21.87
C ASP A 67 -25.37 14.39 20.94
N SER A 68 -24.18 14.09 21.50
CA SER A 68 -22.91 14.03 20.76
C SER A 68 -22.74 12.70 20.02
N LYS A 69 -22.42 12.77 18.73
CA LYS A 69 -22.23 11.57 17.90
C LYS A 69 -20.83 10.98 18.05
N VAL A 70 -19.81 11.84 18.21
CA VAL A 70 -18.40 11.47 18.30
C VAL A 70 -17.71 12.10 19.51
N LEU A 71 -16.81 11.35 20.16
CA LEU A 71 -15.91 11.83 21.20
C LEU A 71 -14.46 11.88 20.68
N VAL A 72 -13.77 12.98 20.94
CA VAL A 72 -12.34 13.17 20.71
C VAL A 72 -11.67 13.35 22.07
N SER A 73 -10.84 12.40 22.49
CA SER A 73 -10.10 12.45 23.76
C SER A 73 -8.65 12.87 23.51
N VAL A 74 -8.28 14.07 23.97
CA VAL A 74 -6.90 14.59 23.88
C VAL A 74 -6.09 14.08 25.08
N LEU A 75 -5.29 13.06 24.82
CA LEU A 75 -4.47 12.35 25.79
C LEU A 75 -3.16 13.12 26.09
N THR A 76 -2.97 13.38 27.38
CA THR A 76 -1.77 13.95 28.00
C THR A 76 -1.56 13.33 29.38
N PRO A 77 -0.37 13.49 30.01
CA PRO A 77 -0.17 13.11 31.41
C PRO A 77 -1.20 13.73 32.36
N ARG A 78 -1.66 14.97 32.08
CA ARG A 78 -2.69 15.61 32.90
C ARG A 78 -4.06 14.97 32.68
N TYR A 79 -4.43 14.64 31.45
CA TYR A 79 -5.69 13.97 31.12
C TYR A 79 -5.86 12.68 31.93
N VAL A 80 -4.82 11.84 31.95
CA VAL A 80 -4.83 10.54 32.66
C VAL A 80 -4.95 10.71 34.18
N LYS A 81 -4.34 11.76 34.74
CA LYS A 81 -4.40 12.08 36.18
C LYS A 81 -5.66 12.84 36.59
N SER A 82 -6.49 13.25 35.65
CA SER A 82 -7.71 14.03 35.92
C SER A 82 -8.89 13.11 36.21
N ASP A 83 -9.38 13.10 37.45
CA ASP A 83 -10.60 12.36 37.83
C ASP A 83 -11.80 12.76 36.97
N TRP A 84 -11.85 14.03 36.59
CA TRP A 84 -12.91 14.60 35.76
C TRP A 84 -12.92 13.99 34.36
N CYS A 85 -11.80 14.07 33.64
CA CYS A 85 -11.69 13.55 32.26
C CYS A 85 -11.97 12.04 32.19
N ARG A 86 -11.57 11.30 33.25
CA ARG A 86 -11.85 9.87 33.36
C ARG A 86 -13.35 9.58 33.48
N ARG A 87 -14.06 10.33 34.32
CA ARG A 87 -15.51 10.17 34.48
C ARG A 87 -16.28 10.53 33.21
N GLU A 88 -15.88 11.58 32.50
CA GLU A 88 -16.50 11.96 31.22
C GLU A 88 -16.38 10.83 30.18
N LEU A 89 -15.17 10.26 30.06
CA LEU A 89 -14.91 9.17 29.12
C LEU A 89 -15.72 7.91 29.48
N GLU A 90 -15.75 7.53 30.75
CA GLU A 90 -16.54 6.38 31.23
C GLU A 90 -18.04 6.57 31.00
N GLU A 91 -18.57 7.78 31.25
CA GLU A 91 -19.98 8.07 31.04
C GLU A 91 -20.34 8.12 29.55
N PHE A 92 -19.49 8.70 28.71
CA PHE A 92 -19.69 8.69 27.26
C PHE A 92 -19.70 7.25 26.72
N VAL A 93 -18.75 6.42 27.14
CA VAL A 93 -18.71 4.99 26.79
C VAL A 93 -20.03 4.32 27.17
N ARG A 94 -20.50 4.53 28.42
CA ARG A 94 -21.76 3.96 28.90
C ARG A 94 -22.98 4.40 28.08
N VAL A 95 -23.08 5.70 27.75
CA VAL A 95 -24.18 6.25 26.95
C VAL A 95 -24.17 5.71 25.52
N VAL A 96 -22.98 5.58 24.93
CA VAL A 96 -22.80 5.06 23.57
C VAL A 96 -23.05 3.55 23.50
N GLU A 97 -22.59 2.78 24.48
CA GLU A 97 -22.93 1.36 24.62
C GLU A 97 -24.45 1.14 24.69
N ALA A 98 -25.16 1.97 25.46
CA ALA A 98 -26.62 1.88 25.58
C ALA A 98 -27.39 2.25 24.29
N LYS A 99 -26.79 3.03 23.37
CA LYS A 99 -27.44 3.55 22.15
C LYS A 99 -27.06 2.84 20.85
N GLY A 100 -26.25 1.77 20.90
CA GLY A 100 -25.88 1.01 19.70
C GLY A 100 -24.41 0.56 19.64
N GLY A 101 -23.63 0.75 20.70
CA GLY A 101 -22.24 0.27 20.80
C GLY A 101 -21.18 1.35 20.54
N ILE A 102 -19.98 1.13 21.09
CA ILE A 102 -18.79 2.00 20.95
C ILE A 102 -18.29 2.07 19.49
N SER A 103 -18.63 1.05 18.70
CA SER A 103 -18.32 0.95 17.28
C SER A 103 -19.59 0.98 16.42
N PHE A 104 -19.53 1.71 15.31
CA PHE A 104 -20.54 1.70 14.26
C PHE A 104 -19.88 1.25 12.96
N GLU A 105 -20.39 0.21 12.30
CA GLU A 105 -19.79 -0.38 11.08
C GLU A 105 -18.27 -0.60 11.20
N ASN A 106 -17.81 -1.15 12.34
CA ASN A 106 -16.40 -1.42 12.64
C ASN A 106 -15.50 -0.17 12.83
N LYS A 107 -16.08 1.03 12.93
CA LYS A 107 -15.37 2.29 13.25
C LYS A 107 -15.71 2.79 14.65
N SER A 108 -14.70 3.19 15.42
CA SER A 108 -14.88 3.74 16.76
C SER A 108 -15.54 5.11 16.73
N ARG A 109 -16.47 5.36 17.65
CA ARG A 109 -17.02 6.70 17.93
C ARG A 109 -16.13 7.53 18.86
N ILE A 110 -15.05 6.93 19.35
CA ILE A 110 -14.06 7.52 20.23
C ILE A 110 -12.74 7.62 19.47
N PHE A 111 -12.24 8.85 19.33
CA PHE A 111 -10.99 9.19 18.68
C PHE A 111 -9.95 9.56 19.74
N LYS A 112 -8.87 8.81 19.80
CA LYS A 112 -7.74 9.08 20.70
C LYS A 112 -6.77 10.03 20.00
N VAL A 113 -6.60 11.24 20.53
CA VAL A 113 -5.61 12.22 20.06
C VAL A 113 -4.49 12.25 21.08
N VAL A 114 -3.27 11.90 20.69
CA VAL A 114 -2.13 11.86 21.62
C VAL A 114 -1.30 13.12 21.43
N LYS A 115 -1.51 14.12 22.30
CA LYS A 115 -0.69 15.34 22.33
C LYS A 115 0.66 15.06 22.99
N THR A 116 0.63 14.38 24.14
CA THR A 116 1.82 13.98 24.89
C THR A 116 1.66 12.50 25.28
N PRO A 117 2.56 11.60 24.85
CA PRO A 117 2.43 10.18 25.15
C PRO A 117 2.55 9.92 26.65
N VAL A 118 1.79 8.92 27.12
CA VAL A 118 1.78 8.47 28.51
C VAL A 118 2.04 6.97 28.50
N SER A 119 2.86 6.48 29.43
CA SER A 119 3.14 5.04 29.53
C SER A 119 1.86 4.29 29.93
N PRO A 120 1.57 3.10 29.36
CA PRO A 120 0.44 2.29 29.78
C PRO A 120 0.44 1.98 31.30
N GLN A 121 1.61 1.95 31.92
CA GLN A 121 1.78 1.70 33.36
C GLN A 121 1.32 2.88 34.23
N GLU A 122 1.34 4.09 33.67
CA GLU A 122 0.88 5.32 34.34
C GLU A 122 -0.63 5.55 34.15
N MET A 123 -1.27 4.73 33.30
CA MET A 123 -2.70 4.80 33.04
C MET A 123 -3.49 3.90 33.99
N PRO A 124 -4.67 4.34 34.46
CA PRO A 124 -5.63 3.47 35.11
C PRO A 124 -5.98 2.27 34.21
N PRO A 125 -6.12 1.04 34.74
CA PRO A 125 -6.28 -0.18 33.94
C PRO A 125 -7.41 -0.11 32.89
N ARG A 126 -8.59 0.40 33.28
CA ARG A 126 -9.73 0.54 32.35
C ARG A 126 -9.44 1.48 31.18
N LEU A 127 -8.73 2.57 31.46
CA LEU A 127 -8.40 3.58 30.47
C LEU A 127 -7.27 3.09 29.55
N ALA A 128 -6.31 2.35 30.10
CA ALA A 128 -5.29 1.63 29.33
C ALA A 128 -5.92 0.60 28.37
N GLU A 129 -6.88 -0.19 28.86
CA GLU A 129 -7.61 -1.18 28.06
C GLU A 129 -8.45 -0.54 26.95
N LEU A 130 -9.14 0.57 27.24
CA LEU A 130 -9.91 1.29 26.23
C LEU A 130 -8.99 1.89 25.16
N PHE A 131 -7.94 2.60 25.56
CA PHE A 131 -7.04 3.28 24.64
C PHE A 131 -6.04 2.35 23.92
N SER A 132 -5.87 1.10 24.36
CA SER A 132 -5.09 0.10 23.62
C SER A 132 -5.88 -0.46 22.43
N ARG A 133 -7.22 -0.43 22.49
CA ARG A 133 -8.11 -0.86 21.41
C ARG A 133 -8.34 0.23 20.34
N LEU A 134 -7.91 1.46 20.59
CA LEU A 134 -8.13 2.62 19.73
C LEU A 134 -6.84 3.04 19.00
N LEU A 135 -6.94 3.28 17.69
CA LEU A 135 -5.90 3.97 16.93
C LEU A 135 -5.78 5.42 17.43
N GLY A 136 -4.54 5.82 17.72
CA GLY A 136 -4.21 7.18 18.14
C GLY A 136 -3.83 8.06 16.96
N PHE A 137 -4.24 9.33 17.01
CA PHE A 137 -3.69 10.40 16.18
C PHE A 137 -2.57 11.05 16.96
N GLU A 138 -1.33 10.76 16.60
CA GLU A 138 -0.14 11.25 17.30
C GLU A 138 0.18 12.67 16.83
N PHE A 139 0.13 13.61 17.78
CA PHE A 139 0.46 15.02 17.60
C PHE A 139 1.85 15.33 18.18
N PHE A 140 2.77 14.40 18.02
CA PHE A 140 4.16 14.54 18.42
C PHE A 140 5.06 13.67 17.54
N ASP A 141 6.34 13.96 17.55
CA ASP A 141 7.40 13.04 17.12
C ASP A 141 8.48 12.90 18.20
N VAL A 142 9.35 11.91 18.02
CA VAL A 142 10.56 11.75 18.81
C VAL A 142 11.74 12.02 17.90
N ASP A 143 12.52 13.03 18.24
CA ASP A 143 13.72 13.38 17.49
C ASP A 143 14.70 12.20 17.51
N ALA A 144 15.09 11.72 16.32
CA ALA A 144 15.87 10.49 16.18
C ALA A 144 17.30 10.59 16.73
N GLU A 145 17.86 11.81 16.83
CA GLU A 145 19.22 12.02 17.32
C GLU A 145 19.27 12.23 18.83
N THR A 146 18.27 12.91 19.39
CA THR A 146 18.26 13.34 20.79
C THR A 146 17.29 12.55 21.66
N GLY A 147 16.39 11.77 21.05
CA GLY A 147 15.32 11.04 21.74
C GLY A 147 14.29 11.96 22.40
N ARG A 148 14.31 13.27 22.09
CA ARG A 148 13.41 14.23 22.72
C ARG A 148 12.06 14.25 22.04
N LEU A 149 11.02 14.21 22.87
CA LEU A 149 9.65 14.43 22.43
C LEU A 149 9.48 15.85 21.90
N ARG A 150 8.84 15.98 20.74
CA ARG A 150 8.45 17.26 20.13
C ARG A 150 6.97 17.21 19.83
N GLU A 151 6.21 18.05 20.50
CA GLU A 151 4.78 18.21 20.23
C GLU A 151 4.57 19.05 18.98
N TYR A 152 3.56 18.71 18.20
CA TYR A 152 3.13 19.53 17.07
C TYR A 152 2.33 20.71 17.61
N ASP A 153 2.92 21.90 17.53
CA ASP A 153 2.29 23.17 17.89
C ASP A 153 2.60 24.20 16.82
N GLU A 154 1.61 24.99 16.40
CA GLU A 154 1.82 26.04 15.42
C GLU A 154 2.81 27.11 15.91
N ALA A 155 2.97 27.26 17.23
CA ALA A 155 3.89 28.21 17.85
C ALA A 155 5.38 27.82 17.68
N PHE A 156 5.69 26.57 17.35
CA PHE A 156 7.07 26.06 17.28
C PHE A 156 7.70 26.12 15.87
N GLY A 157 7.07 26.83 14.93
CA GLY A 157 7.63 27.11 13.61
C GLY A 157 6.88 26.44 12.46
N THR A 158 7.37 26.67 11.24
CA THR A 158 6.67 26.27 10.00
C THR A 158 6.50 24.76 9.86
N GLU A 159 7.51 23.97 10.25
CA GLU A 159 7.46 22.51 10.15
C GLU A 159 6.49 21.89 11.16
N ALA A 160 6.57 22.30 12.43
CA ALA A 160 5.63 21.85 13.48
C ALA A 160 4.19 22.24 13.14
N ARG A 161 4.00 23.45 12.59
CA ARG A 161 2.71 23.92 12.08
C ARG A 161 2.18 23.06 10.94
N GLN A 162 3.02 22.70 9.96
CA GLN A 162 2.61 21.84 8.85
C GLN A 162 2.16 20.47 9.36
N ARG A 163 2.97 19.81 10.21
CA ARG A 163 2.66 18.50 10.78
C ARG A 163 1.39 18.52 11.64
N PHE A 164 1.18 19.59 12.39
CA PHE A 164 -0.06 19.83 13.13
C PHE A 164 -1.28 19.81 12.21
N PHE A 165 -1.26 20.58 11.11
CA PHE A 165 -2.38 20.61 10.17
C PHE A 165 -2.59 19.29 9.45
N GLU A 166 -1.53 18.57 9.07
CA GLU A 166 -1.64 17.24 8.47
C GLU A 166 -2.39 16.28 9.39
N ARG A 167 -2.04 16.23 10.68
CA ARG A 167 -2.74 15.40 11.67
C ARG A 167 -4.18 15.84 11.93
N VAL A 168 -4.45 17.15 11.98
CA VAL A 168 -5.83 17.67 12.06
C VAL A 168 -6.64 17.21 10.84
N TYR A 169 -6.06 17.23 9.64
CA TYR A 169 -6.75 16.82 8.43
C TYR A 169 -7.06 15.33 8.41
N ASP A 170 -6.13 14.49 8.87
CA ASP A 170 -6.35 13.05 9.01
C ASP A 170 -7.50 12.77 9.96
N LEU A 171 -7.48 13.41 11.14
CA LEU A 171 -8.53 13.29 12.14
C LEU A 171 -9.88 13.77 11.61
N ALA A 172 -9.92 14.91 10.93
CA ALA A 172 -11.15 15.47 10.37
C ALA A 172 -11.81 14.51 9.38
N HIS A 173 -11.04 13.84 8.51
CA HIS A 173 -11.59 12.88 7.56
C HIS A 173 -12.24 11.69 8.26
N GLU A 174 -11.58 11.12 9.26
CA GLU A 174 -12.10 9.95 9.95
C GLU A 174 -13.34 10.27 10.79
N ILE A 175 -13.35 11.43 11.47
CA ILE A 175 -14.55 11.90 12.18
C ILE A 175 -15.70 12.13 11.18
N CYS A 176 -15.46 12.81 10.06
CA CYS A 176 -16.49 13.05 9.04
C CYS A 176 -17.04 11.75 8.46
N ALA A 177 -16.20 10.73 8.25
CA ALA A 177 -16.65 9.42 7.79
C ALA A 177 -17.62 8.76 8.79
N VAL A 178 -17.32 8.85 10.10
CA VAL A 178 -18.21 8.34 11.14
C VAL A 178 -19.50 9.16 11.23
N LEU A 179 -19.43 10.48 11.13
CA LEU A 179 -20.62 11.35 11.16
C LEU A 179 -21.55 11.11 9.97
N LYS A 180 -21.01 10.91 8.76
CA LYS A 180 -21.79 10.55 7.56
C LYS A 180 -22.51 9.22 7.72
N ALA A 181 -21.86 8.25 8.37
CA ALA A 181 -22.45 6.95 8.67
C ALA A 181 -23.57 7.03 9.73
N TYR A 182 -23.51 8.02 10.64
CA TYR A 182 -24.47 8.21 11.74
C TYR A 182 -25.63 9.16 11.41
N ALA A 183 -25.56 9.92 10.31
CA ALA A 183 -26.63 10.85 9.93
C ALA A 183 -27.92 10.07 9.62
N PRO A 184 -29.03 10.29 10.35
CA PRO A 184 -30.32 9.70 9.99
C PRO A 184 -30.82 10.41 8.74
N THR A 185 -30.40 9.94 7.58
CA THR A 185 -30.96 10.39 6.32
C THR A 185 -32.17 9.52 6.04
N ALA A 186 -33.33 10.18 5.98
CA ALA A 186 -34.39 9.76 5.07
C ALA A 186 -33.73 9.29 3.77
N GLU A 187 -33.88 8.01 3.46
CA GLU A 187 -33.37 7.37 2.26
C GLU A 187 -31.86 7.54 1.97
N SER A 188 -30.98 7.15 2.89
CA SER A 188 -29.67 6.61 2.47
C SER A 188 -29.69 5.09 2.60
N LYS A 189 -29.75 4.41 1.45
CA LYS A 189 -29.38 2.99 1.38
C LYS A 189 -27.97 2.86 1.94
N PRO A 190 -27.65 1.79 2.69
CA PRO A 190 -26.28 1.55 3.15
C PRO A 190 -25.35 1.72 1.95
N ILE A 191 -24.33 2.58 2.08
CA ILE A 191 -23.27 2.66 1.07
C ILE A 191 -22.52 1.34 1.20
N ARG A 192 -23.05 0.30 0.55
CA ARG A 192 -22.28 -0.88 0.23
C ARG A 192 -21.04 -0.36 -0.49
N PRO A 193 -19.81 -0.72 -0.08
CA PRO A 193 -18.64 -0.43 -0.88
C PRO A 193 -18.94 -0.98 -2.28
N THR A 194 -19.12 -0.08 -3.24
CA THR A 194 -19.34 -0.44 -4.64
C THR A 194 -18.03 -0.89 -5.27
N GLY A 195 -16.90 -0.54 -4.65
CA GLY A 195 -15.55 -0.95 -4.99
C GLY A 195 -15.11 -2.26 -4.36
N LYS A 196 -13.94 -2.74 -4.78
CA LYS A 196 -13.27 -3.93 -4.25
C LYS A 196 -12.74 -3.72 -2.82
N THR A 197 -12.43 -4.82 -2.14
CA THR A 197 -11.69 -4.84 -0.87
C THR A 197 -10.19 -4.97 -1.14
N ILE A 198 -9.36 -4.13 -0.55
CA ILE A 198 -7.90 -4.10 -0.71
C ILE A 198 -7.25 -4.38 0.63
N PHE A 199 -6.26 -5.27 0.66
CA PHE A 199 -5.39 -5.43 1.80
C PHE A 199 -4.22 -4.45 1.66
N LEU A 200 -4.16 -3.42 2.50
CA LEU A 200 -3.06 -2.46 2.57
C LEU A 200 -2.26 -2.74 3.85
N ALA A 201 -1.16 -3.47 3.68
CA ALA A 201 -0.35 -3.98 4.78
C ALA A 201 0.11 -2.86 5.74
N ALA A 202 0.21 -3.16 7.03
CA ALA A 202 0.85 -2.27 8.00
C ALA A 202 2.33 -2.08 7.64
N THR A 203 2.82 -0.85 7.78
CA THR A 203 4.18 -0.44 7.38
C THR A 203 4.93 0.21 8.56
N THR A 204 6.21 0.52 8.37
CA THR A 204 7.02 1.23 9.36
C THR A 204 6.71 2.73 9.35
N PHE A 205 7.07 3.42 10.44
CA PHE A 205 6.70 4.82 10.68
C PHE A 205 7.00 5.75 9.50
N GLU A 206 8.10 5.55 8.78
CA GLU A 206 8.54 6.40 7.67
C GLU A 206 7.56 6.37 6.48
N LEU A 207 6.87 5.24 6.26
CA LEU A 207 5.95 5.05 5.13
C LEU A 207 4.49 5.18 5.56
N GLN A 208 4.21 5.42 6.85
CA GLN A 208 2.84 5.64 7.32
C GLN A 208 2.15 6.81 6.61
N PRO A 209 2.79 7.99 6.40
CA PRO A 209 2.15 9.09 5.67
C PRO A 209 1.73 8.69 4.24
N GLU A 210 2.59 7.95 3.53
CA GLU A 210 2.29 7.48 2.17
C GLU A 210 1.22 6.38 2.16
N ARG A 211 1.25 5.48 3.14
CA ARG A 211 0.22 4.46 3.33
C ARG A 211 -1.14 5.10 3.59
N ASP A 212 -1.21 6.09 4.46
CA ASP A 212 -2.46 6.80 4.80
C ASP A 212 -3.01 7.57 3.60
N LYS A 213 -2.13 8.16 2.78
CA LYS A 213 -2.50 8.77 1.51
C LYS A 213 -3.11 7.76 0.54
N ILE A 214 -2.48 6.59 0.36
CA ILE A 214 -3.03 5.50 -0.47
C ILE A 214 -4.38 5.02 0.08
N ARG A 215 -4.48 4.84 1.40
CA ARG A 215 -5.74 4.45 2.06
C ARG A 215 -6.85 5.44 1.75
N ARG A 216 -6.59 6.74 1.92
CA ARG A 216 -7.57 7.81 1.65
C ARG A 216 -8.03 7.79 0.20
N GLU A 217 -7.09 7.74 -0.74
CA GLU A 217 -7.39 7.69 -2.17
C GLU A 217 -8.22 6.46 -2.57
N LEU A 218 -8.03 5.31 -1.91
CA LEU A 218 -8.83 4.11 -2.14
C LEU A 218 -10.24 4.25 -1.55
N LEU A 219 -10.36 4.77 -0.33
CA LEU A 219 -11.64 5.00 0.33
C LEU A 219 -12.50 6.03 -0.43
N GLU A 220 -11.89 7.13 -0.89
CA GLU A 220 -12.55 8.16 -1.72
C GLU A 220 -13.11 7.59 -3.03
N ARG A 221 -12.46 6.56 -3.58
CA ARG A 221 -12.92 5.82 -4.77
C ARG A 221 -13.96 4.74 -4.47
N GLY A 222 -14.42 4.63 -3.22
CA GLY A 222 -15.48 3.69 -2.82
C GLY A 222 -15.00 2.26 -2.59
N HIS A 223 -13.68 2.05 -2.46
CA HIS A 223 -13.10 0.77 -2.09
C HIS A 223 -13.10 0.55 -0.57
N GLN A 224 -13.08 -0.70 -0.14
CA GLN A 224 -12.82 -1.06 1.26
C GLN A 224 -11.33 -1.32 1.46
N VAL A 225 -10.73 -0.82 2.54
CA VAL A 225 -9.31 -1.04 2.85
C VAL A 225 -9.16 -1.75 4.18
N LEU A 226 -8.55 -2.93 4.15
CA LEU A 226 -8.20 -3.75 5.31
C LEU A 226 -6.68 -3.68 5.58
N PRO A 227 -6.21 -3.85 6.83
CA PRO A 227 -7.02 -3.96 8.04
C PRO A 227 -7.64 -2.59 8.42
N GLU A 228 -8.85 -2.61 8.97
CA GLU A 228 -9.56 -1.40 9.42
C GLU A 228 -9.09 -0.95 10.82
N THR A 229 -8.61 -1.89 11.61
CA THR A 229 -8.08 -1.75 12.97
C THR A 229 -6.59 -2.14 13.02
N PRO A 230 -5.85 -1.81 14.10
CA PRO A 230 -4.50 -2.33 14.32
C PRO A 230 -4.47 -3.85 14.28
N LEU A 231 -3.32 -4.40 13.89
CA LEU A 231 -3.09 -5.84 13.99
C LEU A 231 -2.82 -6.23 15.47
N PRO A 232 -3.30 -7.39 15.92
CA PRO A 232 -2.97 -7.94 17.24
C PRO A 232 -1.45 -8.04 17.47
N LEU A 233 -0.98 -7.96 18.71
CA LEU A 233 0.45 -8.04 19.02
C LEU A 233 0.97 -9.48 19.16
N LEU A 234 0.08 -10.45 19.40
CA LEU A 234 0.42 -11.87 19.48
C LEU A 234 0.46 -12.49 18.09
N TYR A 235 1.52 -13.27 17.79
CA TYR A 235 1.74 -13.89 16.47
C TYR A 235 0.51 -14.64 15.94
N HIS A 236 -0.07 -15.54 16.73
CA HIS A 236 -1.16 -16.41 16.29
C HIS A 236 -2.46 -15.66 16.00
N GLU A 237 -2.78 -14.63 16.80
CA GLU A 237 -3.94 -13.77 16.59
C GLU A 237 -3.76 -12.90 15.36
N MET A 238 -2.55 -12.35 15.18
CA MET A 238 -2.19 -11.58 14.00
C MET A 238 -2.30 -12.45 12.74
N GLU A 239 -1.76 -13.66 12.75
CA GLU A 239 -1.83 -14.58 11.63
C GLU A 239 -3.29 -14.84 11.23
N ALA A 240 -4.14 -15.20 12.20
CA ALA A 240 -5.55 -15.45 11.94
C ALA A 240 -6.27 -14.22 11.36
N ALA A 241 -6.01 -13.03 11.91
CA ALA A 241 -6.58 -11.78 11.44
C ALA A 241 -6.13 -11.44 10.01
N VAL A 242 -4.82 -11.46 9.75
CA VAL A 242 -4.25 -11.11 8.44
C VAL A 242 -4.70 -12.10 7.37
N ARG A 243 -4.72 -13.41 7.66
CA ARG A 243 -5.24 -14.41 6.71
C ARG A 243 -6.70 -14.14 6.36
N THR A 244 -7.54 -13.81 7.36
CA THR A 244 -8.94 -13.43 7.14
C THR A 244 -9.08 -12.19 6.25
N TYR A 245 -8.21 -11.19 6.43
CA TYR A 245 -8.21 -10.00 5.58
C TYR A 245 -7.80 -10.33 4.15
N LEU A 246 -6.70 -11.07 3.97
CA LEU A 246 -6.21 -11.52 2.67
C LEU A 246 -7.22 -12.39 1.91
N GLU A 247 -8.06 -13.15 2.61
CA GLU A 247 -9.14 -13.93 2.00
C GLU A 247 -10.23 -13.08 1.37
N LYS A 248 -10.54 -11.92 1.97
CA LYS A 248 -11.58 -11.00 1.52
C LYS A 248 -11.08 -10.01 0.46
N SER A 249 -9.77 -9.85 0.35
CA SER A 249 -9.16 -8.84 -0.51
C SER A 249 -9.01 -9.30 -1.96
N ALA A 250 -9.25 -8.37 -2.88
CA ALA A 250 -9.04 -8.53 -4.31
C ALA A 250 -7.59 -8.23 -4.72
N VAL A 251 -6.87 -7.42 -3.94
CA VAL A 251 -5.47 -7.04 -4.16
C VAL A 251 -4.79 -6.85 -2.79
N ALA A 252 -3.51 -7.23 -2.68
CA ALA A 252 -2.65 -6.92 -1.54
C ALA A 252 -1.58 -5.89 -1.91
N VAL A 253 -1.35 -4.90 -1.05
CA VAL A 253 -0.37 -3.84 -1.24
C VAL A 253 0.57 -3.82 -0.04
N HIS A 254 1.87 -3.91 -0.32
CA HIS A 254 2.95 -3.91 0.66
C HIS A 254 3.90 -2.75 0.39
N LEU A 255 4.15 -1.93 1.41
CA LEU A 255 5.13 -0.84 1.36
C LEU A 255 6.27 -1.20 2.33
N LEU A 256 7.41 -1.63 1.79
CA LEU A 256 8.58 -2.03 2.55
C LEU A 256 9.54 -0.83 2.67
N GLY A 257 9.81 -0.40 3.90
CA GLY A 257 10.67 0.75 4.17
C GLY A 257 12.14 0.41 4.37
N ARG A 258 12.90 1.36 4.89
CA ARG A 258 14.30 1.24 5.30
C ARG A 258 14.46 0.69 6.72
N HIS A 259 13.38 0.54 7.46
CA HIS A 259 13.37 -0.03 8.81
C HIS A 259 12.75 -1.42 8.80
N TYR A 260 13.27 -2.33 9.63
CA TYR A 260 12.76 -3.70 9.74
C TYR A 260 11.32 -3.74 10.29
N GLY A 261 11.02 -2.88 11.26
CA GLY A 261 9.70 -2.76 11.88
C GLY A 261 9.55 -3.60 13.16
N ALA A 262 8.41 -3.43 13.82
CA ALA A 262 8.10 -4.13 15.07
C ALA A 262 7.95 -5.65 14.82
N THR A 263 8.42 -6.44 15.77
CA THR A 263 8.28 -7.91 15.78
C THR A 263 7.16 -8.25 16.79
N PRO A 264 6.11 -8.98 16.38
CA PRO A 264 5.07 -9.44 17.29
C PRO A 264 5.63 -10.32 18.42
N GLU A 265 4.90 -10.43 19.51
CA GLU A 265 5.20 -11.39 20.56
C GLU A 265 5.14 -12.82 19.99
N ASP A 266 6.13 -13.63 20.37
CA ASP A 266 6.36 -15.01 19.89
C ASP A 266 6.64 -15.14 18.37
N ALA A 267 7.05 -14.05 17.72
CA ALA A 267 7.50 -14.06 16.32
C ALA A 267 9.01 -13.82 16.21
N ALA A 268 9.63 -14.41 15.17
CA ALA A 268 11.02 -14.13 14.82
C ALA A 268 11.17 -12.96 13.82
N GLU A 269 10.05 -12.51 13.23
CA GLU A 269 10.05 -11.62 12.08
C GLU A 269 9.12 -10.44 12.25
N SER A 270 9.44 -9.36 11.55
CA SER A 270 8.67 -8.14 11.64
C SER A 270 7.28 -8.25 11.02
N VAL A 271 6.38 -7.37 11.47
CA VAL A 271 5.01 -7.26 10.96
C VAL A 271 4.96 -7.09 9.43
N PRO A 272 5.78 -6.23 8.78
CA PRO A 272 5.82 -6.16 7.32
C PRO A 272 6.24 -7.48 6.65
N ALA A 273 7.25 -8.17 7.21
CA ALA A 273 7.75 -9.44 6.67
C ALA A 273 6.71 -10.57 6.77
N LEU A 274 6.04 -10.69 7.93
CA LEU A 274 4.99 -11.67 8.15
C LEU A 274 3.79 -11.47 7.22
N GLN A 275 3.30 -10.23 7.10
CA GLN A 275 2.20 -9.92 6.18
C GLN A 275 2.57 -10.24 4.73
N LEU A 276 3.80 -9.95 4.32
CA LEU A 276 4.28 -10.27 2.98
C LEU A 276 4.34 -11.78 2.73
N ARG A 277 4.76 -12.56 3.72
CA ARG A 277 4.79 -14.03 3.62
C ARG A 277 3.38 -14.58 3.46
N TRP A 278 2.48 -14.21 4.36
CA TRP A 278 1.11 -14.74 4.32
C TRP A 278 0.38 -14.33 3.04
N SER A 279 0.66 -13.15 2.49
CA SER A 279 0.13 -12.77 1.18
C SER A 279 0.73 -13.61 0.05
N ALA A 280 2.01 -13.98 0.10
CA ALA A 280 2.64 -14.87 -0.87
C ALA A 280 2.05 -16.29 -0.83
N GLU A 281 1.85 -16.83 0.38
CA GLU A 281 1.20 -18.12 0.58
C GLU A 281 -0.23 -18.12 0.03
N ARG A 282 -0.99 -17.05 0.31
CA ARG A 282 -2.34 -16.88 -0.22
C ARG A 282 -2.34 -16.77 -1.75
N ALA A 283 -1.40 -16.03 -2.32
CA ALA A 283 -1.27 -15.87 -3.76
C ALA A 283 -1.06 -17.22 -4.46
N ARG A 284 -0.26 -18.13 -3.89
CA ARG A 284 -0.09 -19.50 -4.43
C ARG A 284 -1.38 -20.31 -4.47
N GLN A 285 -2.32 -20.06 -3.55
CA GLN A 285 -3.55 -20.84 -3.44
C GLN A 285 -4.69 -20.30 -4.32
N ARG A 286 -4.79 -18.98 -4.50
CA ARG A 286 -5.99 -18.32 -5.04
C ARG A 286 -5.69 -17.15 -5.99
N ASP A 287 -4.46 -17.02 -6.48
CA ASP A 287 -4.04 -15.98 -7.42
C ASP A 287 -4.39 -14.55 -6.95
N LEU A 288 -4.02 -14.23 -5.70
CA LEU A 288 -4.18 -12.89 -5.12
C LEU A 288 -3.12 -11.96 -5.72
N PRO A 289 -3.48 -10.94 -6.54
CA PRO A 289 -2.52 -9.98 -7.06
C PRO A 289 -1.91 -9.16 -5.94
N ARG A 290 -0.60 -8.95 -6.01
CA ARG A 290 0.17 -8.24 -4.99
C ARG A 290 0.99 -7.12 -5.63
N LEU A 291 1.07 -5.97 -4.96
CA LEU A 291 1.99 -4.90 -5.31
C LEU A 291 2.93 -4.68 -4.13
N ILE A 292 4.23 -4.73 -4.39
CA ILE A 292 5.27 -4.60 -3.39
C ILE A 292 6.12 -3.40 -3.78
N TRP A 293 6.15 -2.38 -2.95
CA TRP A 293 7.07 -1.26 -3.11
C TRP A 293 8.23 -1.37 -2.12
N MET A 294 9.42 -1.01 -2.58
CA MET A 294 10.61 -0.89 -1.75
C MET A 294 11.47 0.32 -2.19
N PRO A 295 12.29 0.89 -1.29
CA PRO A 295 13.19 1.98 -1.66
C PRO A 295 14.18 1.53 -2.74
N ALA A 296 14.57 2.47 -3.63
CA ALA A 296 15.68 2.25 -4.55
C ALA A 296 17.01 2.12 -3.78
N ASP A 297 17.99 1.48 -4.43
CA ASP A 297 19.29 1.11 -3.86
C ASP A 297 19.88 2.18 -2.92
N GLY A 298 20.22 1.71 -1.72
CA GLY A 298 20.71 2.51 -0.61
C GLY A 298 20.57 1.68 0.65
N GLY A 299 21.66 1.00 1.05
CA GLY A 299 21.67 0.16 2.23
C GLY A 299 21.14 0.90 3.45
N THR A 300 20.38 0.19 4.27
CA THR A 300 19.89 0.68 5.56
C THR A 300 20.94 0.40 6.64
N ALA A 301 20.86 1.07 7.79
CA ALA A 301 21.75 0.76 8.92
C ALA A 301 21.41 -0.60 9.59
N ASP A 302 20.20 -1.13 9.35
CA ASP A 302 19.74 -2.39 9.94
C ASP A 302 20.05 -3.58 9.01
N GLU A 303 20.98 -4.44 9.43
CA GLU A 303 21.37 -5.64 8.68
C GLU A 303 20.20 -6.60 8.45
N ARG A 304 19.25 -6.70 9.38
CA ARG A 304 18.07 -7.56 9.21
C ARG A 304 17.19 -7.05 8.08
N GLN A 305 17.03 -5.72 7.99
CA GLN A 305 16.26 -5.13 6.90
C GLN A 305 16.96 -5.27 5.56
N ASN A 306 18.29 -5.07 5.51
CA ASN A 306 19.05 -5.30 4.28
C ASN A 306 18.95 -6.75 3.80
N ALA A 307 19.03 -7.71 4.72
CA ALA A 307 18.85 -9.13 4.41
C ALA A 307 17.43 -9.42 3.89
N PHE A 308 16.41 -8.88 4.54
CA PHE A 308 15.02 -9.06 4.13
C PHE A 308 14.71 -8.43 2.76
N LEU A 309 15.12 -7.18 2.51
CA LEU A 309 14.92 -6.53 1.21
C LEU A 309 15.64 -7.29 0.08
N ARG A 310 16.88 -7.77 0.33
CA ARG A 310 17.62 -8.61 -0.62
C ARG A 310 16.88 -9.92 -0.90
N GLN A 311 16.35 -10.57 0.13
CA GLN A 311 15.53 -11.78 -0.05
C GLN A 311 14.31 -11.51 -0.93
N VAL A 312 13.59 -10.42 -0.69
CA VAL A 312 12.42 -10.02 -1.50
C VAL A 312 12.81 -9.76 -2.96
N GLN A 313 13.99 -9.22 -3.23
CA GLN A 313 14.49 -8.99 -4.60
C GLN A 313 14.96 -10.28 -5.29
N GLU A 314 15.66 -11.16 -4.58
CA GLU A 314 16.39 -12.28 -5.17
C GLU A 314 15.59 -13.59 -5.20
N GLN A 315 14.69 -13.80 -4.24
CA GLN A 315 14.07 -15.11 -4.06
C GLN A 315 12.70 -15.21 -4.76
N PRO A 316 12.48 -16.23 -5.63
CA PRO A 316 11.25 -16.36 -6.42
C PRO A 316 9.96 -16.50 -5.61
N GLU A 317 10.04 -16.99 -4.37
CA GLU A 317 8.87 -17.15 -3.50
C GLU A 317 8.10 -15.85 -3.26
N TRP A 318 8.80 -14.71 -3.28
CA TRP A 318 8.22 -13.40 -3.02
C TRP A 318 7.53 -12.82 -4.26
N HIS A 319 7.80 -13.35 -5.45
CA HIS A 319 7.32 -12.82 -6.73
C HIS A 319 6.01 -13.45 -7.20
N VAL A 320 5.47 -14.43 -6.46
CA VAL A 320 4.20 -15.08 -6.81
C VAL A 320 3.06 -14.07 -6.84
N ALA A 321 2.46 -13.91 -8.03
CA ALA A 321 1.41 -12.93 -8.34
C ALA A 321 1.76 -11.50 -7.88
N ALA A 322 3.05 -11.15 -7.83
CA ALA A 322 3.51 -9.88 -7.26
C ALA A 322 4.21 -8.99 -8.30
N GLU A 323 3.87 -7.71 -8.29
CA GLU A 323 4.59 -6.66 -9.01
C GLU A 323 5.49 -5.89 -8.04
N LEU A 324 6.78 -5.83 -8.34
CA LEU A 324 7.80 -5.16 -7.52
C LEU A 324 8.11 -3.77 -8.08
N PHE A 325 8.06 -2.76 -7.23
CA PHE A 325 8.32 -1.35 -7.55
C PHE A 325 9.47 -0.83 -6.69
N GLU A 326 10.55 -0.39 -7.34
CA GLU A 326 11.74 0.15 -6.65
C GLU A 326 11.79 1.68 -6.79
N GLY A 327 11.82 2.39 -5.66
CA GLY A 327 12.02 3.84 -5.57
C GLY A 327 10.91 4.73 -6.14
N ASN A 328 9.95 4.18 -6.89
CA ASN A 328 8.91 4.96 -7.55
C ASN A 328 7.51 4.56 -7.09
N LEU A 329 7.06 5.20 -6.01
CA LEU A 329 5.76 4.93 -5.41
C LEU A 329 4.60 5.37 -6.32
N THR A 330 4.82 6.38 -7.18
CA THR A 330 3.82 6.85 -8.15
C THR A 330 3.46 5.75 -9.16
N LEU A 331 4.44 4.95 -9.60
CA LEU A 331 4.18 3.80 -10.49
C LEU A 331 3.31 2.75 -9.80
N LEU A 332 3.58 2.43 -8.53
CA LEU A 332 2.73 1.52 -7.75
C LEU A 332 1.29 2.04 -7.68
N LYS A 333 1.10 3.34 -7.38
CA LYS A 333 -0.26 3.93 -7.29
C LYS A 333 -1.01 3.83 -8.62
N LYS A 334 -0.33 4.08 -9.74
CA LYS A 334 -0.90 3.97 -11.08
C LYS A 334 -1.34 2.54 -11.39
N ASP A 335 -0.48 1.56 -11.11
CA ASP A 335 -0.79 0.15 -11.37
C ASP A 335 -1.88 -0.39 -10.42
N LEU A 336 -1.90 0.06 -9.16
CA LEU A 336 -2.97 -0.25 -8.22
C LEU A 336 -4.34 0.20 -8.77
N ILE A 337 -4.45 1.43 -9.25
CA ILE A 337 -5.69 1.94 -9.86
C ILE A 337 -6.05 1.12 -11.10
N GLN A 338 -5.07 0.84 -11.98
CA GLN A 338 -5.32 0.07 -13.20
C GLN A 338 -5.82 -1.35 -12.91
N LYS A 339 -5.26 -2.04 -11.90
CA LYS A 339 -5.74 -3.37 -11.46
C LYS A 339 -7.15 -3.31 -10.90
N LEU A 340 -7.46 -2.27 -10.13
CA LEU A 340 -8.81 -2.07 -9.58
C LEU A 340 -9.83 -1.80 -10.70
N ASP A 341 -9.50 -0.98 -11.69
CA ASP A 341 -10.36 -0.66 -12.83
C ASP A 341 -10.58 -1.87 -13.76
N ASN A 342 -9.53 -2.64 -14.05
CA ASN A 342 -9.61 -3.84 -14.87
C ASN A 342 -10.44 -4.96 -14.18
N ALA A 343 -10.38 -5.05 -12.85
CA ALA A 343 -11.20 -5.97 -12.06
C ALA A 343 -12.70 -5.56 -12.00
N VAL A 344 -13.02 -4.28 -12.20
CA VAL A 344 -14.40 -3.79 -12.33
C VAL A 344 -14.99 -4.18 -13.69
N LYS A 345 -14.21 -4.06 -14.78
CA LYS A 345 -14.64 -4.50 -16.13
C LYS A 345 -14.91 -6.01 -16.21
N LYS A 346 -14.14 -6.83 -15.48
CA LYS A 346 -14.35 -8.28 -15.37
C LYS A 346 -15.58 -8.68 -14.52
N SER A 347 -16.08 -7.76 -13.68
CA SER A 347 -17.19 -8.00 -12.75
C SER A 347 -18.59 -7.64 -13.29
N ALA A 348 -18.65 -6.96 -14.45
CA ALA A 348 -19.89 -6.52 -15.09
C ALA A 348 -20.37 -7.43 -16.24
N ALA A 349 -19.60 -8.49 -16.57
CA ALA A 349 -20.06 -9.53 -17.48
C ALA A 349 -20.72 -10.66 -16.67
N PRO A 350 -21.86 -11.23 -17.10
CA PRO A 350 -22.41 -12.43 -16.48
C PRO A 350 -21.35 -13.53 -16.49
N VAL A 351 -21.26 -14.26 -15.39
CA VAL A 351 -20.44 -15.45 -15.25
C VAL A 351 -21.00 -16.53 -16.17
N THR A 352 -20.64 -16.46 -17.45
CA THR A 352 -20.53 -17.65 -18.28
C THR A 352 -19.17 -18.26 -17.97
N ALA A 353 -19.18 -19.54 -17.63
CA ALA A 353 -17.98 -20.35 -17.43
C ALA A 353 -16.92 -20.00 -18.48
N ALA A 354 -15.67 -19.91 -18.04
CA ALA A 354 -14.51 -19.75 -18.91
C ALA A 354 -14.68 -20.67 -20.13
N PRO A 355 -14.66 -20.15 -21.37
CA PRO A 355 -14.47 -21.02 -22.51
C PRO A 355 -13.12 -21.70 -22.27
N ALA A 356 -13.09 -23.03 -22.36
CA ALA A 356 -11.84 -23.75 -22.52
C ALA A 356 -11.01 -23.01 -23.58
N ALA A 357 -9.75 -22.70 -23.26
CA ALA A 357 -8.86 -21.95 -24.12
C ALA A 357 -8.90 -22.54 -25.54
N THR A 358 -9.50 -21.81 -26.47
CA THR A 358 -9.41 -22.14 -27.88
C THR A 358 -7.92 -22.10 -28.25
N PRO A 359 -7.36 -23.13 -28.90
CA PRO A 359 -5.96 -23.11 -29.31
C PRO A 359 -5.70 -21.85 -30.15
N PRO A 360 -4.56 -21.17 -29.95
CA PRO A 360 -4.28 -19.93 -30.64
C PRO A 360 -4.20 -20.18 -32.15
N THR A 361 -5.19 -19.69 -32.89
CA THR A 361 -5.21 -19.73 -34.36
C THR A 361 -4.34 -18.60 -34.92
N GLY A 362 -3.24 -18.93 -35.60
CA GLY A 362 -2.33 -18.00 -36.26
C GLY A 362 -0.84 -18.36 -36.07
N PRO A 363 0.08 -17.75 -36.85
CA PRO A 363 1.51 -18.02 -36.74
C PRO A 363 2.03 -17.77 -35.32
N ALA A 364 3.02 -18.56 -34.89
CA ALA A 364 3.64 -18.38 -33.59
C ALA A 364 4.38 -17.03 -33.53
N LYS A 365 4.19 -16.30 -32.44
CA LYS A 365 4.76 -14.97 -32.18
C LYS A 365 6.08 -15.10 -31.44
N VAL A 366 7.12 -14.41 -31.89
CA VAL A 366 8.41 -14.31 -31.19
C VAL A 366 8.69 -12.86 -30.84
N TYR A 367 8.92 -12.59 -29.55
CA TYR A 367 9.33 -11.27 -29.11
C TYR A 367 10.85 -11.17 -29.07
N VAL A 368 11.42 -10.33 -29.93
CA VAL A 368 12.86 -10.07 -29.98
C VAL A 368 13.17 -8.81 -29.17
N ILE A 369 13.88 -8.95 -28.06
CA ILE A 369 14.24 -7.85 -27.17
C ILE A 369 15.64 -7.37 -27.54
N CYS A 370 15.77 -6.13 -28.00
CA CYS A 370 17.04 -5.47 -28.36
C CYS A 370 17.13 -4.06 -27.75
N GLU A 371 18.34 -3.52 -27.69
CA GLU A 371 18.56 -2.09 -27.43
C GLU A 371 18.25 -1.27 -28.71
N PRO A 372 17.86 0.01 -28.60
CA PRO A 372 17.66 0.89 -29.77
C PRO A 372 18.92 0.99 -30.65
N ALA A 373 20.11 0.92 -30.06
CA ALA A 373 21.37 0.92 -30.79
C ALA A 373 21.56 -0.33 -31.69
N ASP A 374 20.82 -1.40 -31.43
CA ASP A 374 20.86 -2.67 -32.15
C ASP A 374 19.71 -2.85 -33.15
N GLU A 375 18.81 -1.86 -33.27
CA GLU A 375 17.61 -1.95 -34.13
C GLU A 375 17.94 -2.40 -35.56
N GLN A 376 18.89 -1.72 -36.21
CA GLN A 376 19.33 -2.09 -37.56
C GLN A 376 20.04 -3.45 -37.62
N ALA A 377 20.75 -3.85 -36.56
CA ALA A 377 21.47 -5.12 -36.51
C ALA A 377 20.53 -6.34 -36.36
N VAL A 378 19.27 -6.10 -35.96
CA VAL A 378 18.24 -7.13 -35.80
C VAL A 378 17.55 -7.47 -37.13
N GLU A 379 17.52 -6.55 -38.10
CA GLU A 379 16.79 -6.71 -39.39
C GLU A 379 17.03 -8.09 -40.06
N PRO A 380 18.27 -8.60 -40.22
CA PRO A 380 18.47 -9.90 -40.89
C PRO A 380 17.88 -11.08 -40.12
N LEU A 381 17.83 -10.99 -38.78
CA LEU A 381 17.23 -11.98 -37.92
C LEU A 381 15.71 -11.90 -37.97
N GLU A 382 15.15 -10.69 -37.98
CA GLU A 382 13.72 -10.45 -38.15
C GLU A 382 13.21 -11.02 -39.48
N ASP A 383 13.87 -10.66 -40.59
CA ASP A 383 13.54 -11.16 -41.94
C ASP A 383 13.56 -12.69 -41.99
N PHE A 384 14.57 -13.31 -41.37
CA PHE A 384 14.68 -14.76 -41.30
C PHE A 384 13.54 -15.39 -40.49
N LEU A 385 13.23 -14.88 -39.29
CA LEU A 385 12.16 -15.39 -38.44
C LEU A 385 10.79 -15.25 -39.13
N PHE A 386 10.56 -14.12 -39.81
CA PHE A 386 9.36 -13.89 -40.60
C PHE A 386 9.25 -14.85 -41.80
N ALA A 387 10.34 -15.07 -42.55
CA ALA A 387 10.38 -16.04 -43.64
C ALA A 387 10.15 -17.49 -43.17
N GLN A 388 10.42 -17.79 -41.89
CA GLN A 388 10.07 -19.06 -41.26
C GLN A 388 8.58 -19.17 -40.89
N GLY A 389 7.77 -18.14 -41.12
CA GLY A 389 6.35 -18.13 -40.79
C GLY A 389 6.07 -17.82 -39.32
N LEU A 390 6.99 -17.14 -38.63
CA LEU A 390 6.78 -16.59 -37.30
C LEU A 390 6.41 -15.11 -37.42
N GLU A 391 5.59 -14.64 -36.49
CA GLU A 391 5.29 -13.21 -36.36
C GLU A 391 6.31 -12.59 -35.39
N VAL A 392 7.09 -11.61 -35.84
CA VAL A 392 8.14 -10.97 -35.03
C VAL A 392 7.59 -9.72 -34.36
N CYS A 393 7.84 -9.57 -33.07
CA CYS A 393 7.53 -8.33 -32.33
C CYS A 393 8.84 -7.71 -31.85
N LEU A 394 8.94 -6.37 -31.94
CA LEU A 394 10.09 -5.59 -31.47
C LEU A 394 9.68 -4.62 -30.34
N PRO A 395 10.66 -4.09 -29.56
CA PRO A 395 10.41 -3.01 -28.63
C PRO A 395 9.96 -1.73 -29.37
N ALA A 396 9.27 -0.82 -28.69
CA ALA A 396 9.03 0.52 -29.25
C ALA A 396 10.31 1.36 -29.11
N PHE A 397 10.80 1.90 -30.22
CA PHE A 397 11.99 2.76 -30.26
C PHE A 397 11.66 4.26 -30.37
N ASP A 398 10.48 4.59 -30.88
CA ASP A 398 10.00 5.94 -31.19
C ASP A 398 8.97 6.49 -30.18
N GLY A 399 8.52 5.66 -29.23
CA GLY A 399 7.54 6.02 -28.20
C GLY A 399 8.12 6.59 -26.91
N GLY A 400 7.28 7.24 -26.10
CA GLY A 400 7.67 7.66 -24.74
C GLY A 400 7.97 6.46 -23.84
N SER A 401 8.75 6.63 -22.77
CA SER A 401 9.16 5.53 -21.86
C SER A 401 7.99 4.70 -21.30
N VAL A 402 6.81 5.30 -21.18
CA VAL A 402 5.56 4.65 -20.75
C VAL A 402 4.97 3.75 -21.83
N GLU A 403 4.99 4.18 -23.09
CA GLU A 403 4.48 3.42 -24.24
C GLU A 403 5.39 2.23 -24.50
N ALA A 404 6.71 2.43 -24.48
CA ALA A 404 7.69 1.34 -24.61
C ALA A 404 7.52 0.27 -23.53
N SER A 405 7.28 0.69 -22.28
CA SER A 405 7.04 -0.24 -21.17
C SER A 405 5.70 -1.01 -21.31
N THR A 406 4.67 -0.34 -21.85
CA THR A 406 3.35 -0.97 -22.06
C THR A 406 3.42 -1.99 -23.19
N LEU A 407 4.03 -1.64 -24.32
CA LEU A 407 4.22 -2.55 -25.45
C LEU A 407 5.11 -3.73 -25.08
N HIS A 408 6.20 -3.49 -24.33
CA HIS A 408 7.06 -4.56 -23.80
C HIS A 408 6.25 -5.59 -23.00
N ARG A 409 5.35 -5.10 -22.12
CA ARG A 409 4.47 -5.96 -21.33
C ARG A 409 3.51 -6.76 -22.22
N GLU A 410 2.86 -6.11 -23.18
CA GLU A 410 1.92 -6.75 -24.10
C GLU A 410 2.59 -7.83 -24.96
N ASN A 411 3.82 -7.57 -25.42
CA ASN A 411 4.62 -8.53 -26.17
C ASN A 411 4.99 -9.75 -25.31
N LEU A 412 5.38 -9.55 -24.03
CA LEU A 412 5.67 -10.66 -23.11
C LEU A 412 4.41 -11.51 -22.81
N VAL A 413 3.24 -10.90 -22.70
CA VAL A 413 1.98 -11.61 -22.45
C VAL A 413 1.52 -12.41 -23.67
N SER A 414 1.74 -11.88 -24.89
CA SER A 414 1.14 -12.43 -26.11
C SER A 414 2.07 -13.28 -26.99
N CYS A 415 3.40 -13.24 -26.78
CA CYS A 415 4.36 -14.04 -27.57
C CYS A 415 4.28 -15.54 -27.25
N ASP A 416 4.81 -16.41 -28.11
CA ASP A 416 4.99 -17.84 -27.85
C ASP A 416 6.43 -18.15 -27.38
N GLY A 417 7.37 -17.25 -27.67
CA GLY A 417 8.70 -17.26 -27.07
C GLY A 417 9.43 -15.94 -27.17
N VAL A 418 10.56 -15.87 -26.46
CA VAL A 418 11.38 -14.65 -26.36
C VAL A 418 12.79 -14.93 -26.84
N LEU A 419 13.35 -13.96 -27.55
CA LEU A 419 14.74 -13.94 -27.93
C LEU A 419 15.38 -12.61 -27.48
N VAL A 420 16.34 -12.66 -26.56
CA VAL A 420 17.12 -11.48 -26.16
C VAL A 420 18.29 -11.31 -27.13
N PHE A 421 18.27 -10.26 -27.93
CA PHE A 421 19.33 -9.91 -28.86
C PHE A 421 20.47 -9.20 -28.10
N TYR A 422 21.56 -9.93 -27.89
CA TYR A 422 22.73 -9.44 -27.18
C TYR A 422 23.77 -8.90 -28.17
N GLY A 423 23.50 -7.70 -28.70
CA GLY A 423 24.35 -6.92 -29.58
C GLY A 423 25.24 -5.94 -28.81
N SER A 424 25.15 -4.64 -29.08
CA SER A 424 26.00 -3.60 -28.50
C SER A 424 25.88 -3.43 -26.97
N ALA A 425 24.79 -3.91 -26.38
CA ALA A 425 24.54 -3.84 -24.94
C ALA A 425 25.63 -4.52 -24.08
N PRO A 426 25.77 -4.20 -22.78
CA PRO A 426 26.64 -4.95 -21.85
C PRO A 426 25.99 -6.26 -21.38
N ARG A 427 26.79 -7.22 -20.90
CA ARG A 427 26.29 -8.52 -20.38
C ARG A 427 25.18 -8.38 -19.34
N ALA A 428 25.34 -7.45 -18.41
CA ALA A 428 24.38 -7.22 -17.34
C ALA A 428 22.99 -6.88 -17.89
N TRP A 429 22.92 -6.18 -19.02
CA TRP A 429 21.66 -5.86 -19.68
C TRP A 429 20.93 -7.11 -20.16
N ALA A 430 21.64 -8.04 -20.82
CA ALA A 430 21.04 -9.29 -21.29
C ALA A 430 20.51 -10.13 -20.11
N GLU A 431 21.24 -10.16 -18.99
CA GLU A 431 20.80 -10.84 -17.77
C GLU A 431 19.57 -10.17 -17.13
N ILE A 432 19.52 -8.83 -17.14
CA ILE A 432 18.32 -8.08 -16.71
C ILE A 432 17.12 -8.41 -17.60
N LYS A 433 17.30 -8.45 -18.93
CA LYS A 433 16.20 -8.81 -19.84
C LYS A 433 15.72 -10.24 -19.67
N LEU A 434 16.61 -11.18 -19.41
CA LEU A 434 16.21 -12.54 -19.03
C LEU A 434 15.40 -12.57 -17.73
N ARG A 435 15.73 -11.73 -16.74
CA ARG A 435 14.92 -11.59 -15.52
C ARG A 435 13.57 -10.93 -15.79
N ASP A 436 13.51 -9.98 -16.71
CA ASP A 436 12.24 -9.35 -17.14
C ASP A 436 11.30 -10.38 -17.78
N VAL A 437 11.83 -11.34 -18.54
CA VAL A 437 11.02 -12.43 -19.14
C VAL A 437 10.33 -13.28 -18.06
N LEU A 438 10.95 -13.47 -16.89
CA LEU A 438 10.34 -14.19 -15.77
C LEU A 438 9.10 -13.47 -15.22
N LYS A 439 9.02 -12.14 -15.38
CA LYS A 439 7.89 -11.31 -14.93
C LYS A 439 6.64 -11.47 -15.80
N ALA A 440 6.73 -12.15 -16.95
CA ALA A 440 5.61 -12.30 -17.89
C ALA A 440 4.35 -12.91 -17.26
N THR A 441 4.50 -13.84 -16.30
CA THR A 441 3.36 -14.41 -15.55
C THR A 441 2.66 -13.37 -14.69
N GLY A 442 3.42 -12.48 -14.04
CA GLY A 442 2.88 -11.33 -13.30
C GLY A 442 2.12 -10.33 -14.16
N TYR A 443 2.40 -10.28 -15.47
CA TYR A 443 1.72 -9.42 -16.43
C TYR A 443 0.41 -9.98 -16.99
N GLY A 444 0.02 -11.20 -16.59
CA GLY A 444 -1.25 -11.83 -17.02
C GLY A 444 -1.08 -13.00 -17.98
N ARG A 445 0.15 -13.51 -18.17
CA ARG A 445 0.40 -14.74 -18.90
C ARG A 445 0.07 -15.97 -18.04
N PRO A 446 -0.69 -16.97 -18.52
CA PRO A 446 -1.12 -18.12 -17.71
C PRO A 446 0.02 -19.07 -17.32
N GLU A 447 1.05 -19.19 -18.17
CA GLU A 447 2.23 -20.03 -17.92
C GLU A 447 3.52 -19.26 -18.23
N PRO A 448 4.65 -19.60 -17.57
CA PRO A 448 5.95 -19.03 -17.92
C PRO A 448 6.28 -19.22 -19.40
N ILE A 449 7.07 -18.31 -19.96
CA ILE A 449 7.56 -18.44 -21.34
C ILE A 449 8.53 -19.63 -21.38
N GLY A 450 8.07 -20.76 -21.91
CA GLY A 450 8.86 -22.00 -21.94
C GLY A 450 10.01 -21.98 -22.94
N ILE A 451 9.90 -21.16 -24.00
CA ILE A 451 10.89 -21.06 -25.06
C ILE A 451 11.58 -19.69 -25.00
N GLN A 452 12.80 -19.70 -24.49
CA GLN A 452 13.61 -18.49 -24.31
C GLN A 452 14.99 -18.70 -24.90
N GLY A 453 15.52 -17.69 -25.57
CA GLY A 453 16.88 -17.71 -26.09
C GLY A 453 17.61 -16.39 -25.93
N VAL A 454 18.94 -16.47 -25.92
CA VAL A 454 19.83 -15.32 -26.07
C VAL A 454 20.54 -15.45 -27.40
N TYR A 455 20.32 -14.48 -28.27
CA TYR A 455 20.98 -14.37 -29.56
C TYR A 455 22.22 -13.50 -29.40
N VAL A 456 23.39 -14.13 -29.37
CA VAL A 456 24.68 -13.46 -29.17
C VAL A 456 25.18 -12.94 -30.52
N ALA A 457 25.06 -11.63 -30.72
CA ALA A 457 25.41 -10.94 -31.96
C ALA A 457 26.74 -10.17 -31.83
N PRO A 458 27.41 -9.84 -32.95
CA PRO A 458 28.55 -8.93 -32.97
C PRO A 458 28.22 -7.54 -32.36
N PRO A 459 29.23 -6.77 -31.91
CA PRO A 459 30.65 -7.12 -31.84
C PRO A 459 30.91 -8.20 -30.77
N ILE A 460 31.69 -9.22 -31.11
CA ILE A 460 31.99 -10.31 -30.18
C ILE A 460 33.12 -9.89 -29.23
N ASP A 461 32.89 -10.07 -27.94
CA ASP A 461 33.88 -9.87 -26.89
C ASP A 461 34.06 -11.15 -26.04
N HIS A 462 35.05 -11.15 -25.15
CA HIS A 462 35.32 -12.29 -24.27
C HIS A 462 34.12 -12.67 -23.39
N ARG A 463 33.26 -11.71 -23.03
CA ARG A 463 32.09 -11.96 -22.17
C ARG A 463 31.00 -12.69 -22.94
N LYS A 464 30.75 -12.31 -24.19
CA LYS A 464 29.83 -12.96 -25.13
C LYS A 464 30.24 -14.38 -25.46
N GLU A 465 31.53 -14.62 -25.73
CA GLU A 465 32.07 -15.97 -25.98
C GLU A 465 31.81 -16.93 -24.83
N ARG A 466 31.84 -16.42 -23.59
CA ARG A 466 31.67 -17.20 -22.36
C ARG A 466 30.26 -17.18 -21.80
N PHE A 467 29.31 -16.52 -22.47
CA PHE A 467 27.92 -16.49 -22.02
C PHE A 467 27.30 -17.90 -22.06
N LYS A 468 26.79 -18.38 -20.92
CA LYS A 468 26.20 -19.71 -20.78
C LYS A 468 24.99 -19.62 -19.85
N SER A 469 23.97 -20.41 -20.14
CA SER A 469 22.74 -20.49 -19.36
C SER A 469 22.25 -21.94 -19.33
N HIS A 470 21.66 -22.36 -18.21
CA HIS A 470 20.92 -23.63 -18.11
C HIS A 470 19.42 -23.47 -18.38
N HIS A 471 18.94 -22.23 -18.43
CA HIS A 471 17.51 -21.92 -18.52
C HIS A 471 17.10 -21.39 -19.89
N THR A 472 18.05 -21.07 -20.77
CA THR A 472 17.79 -20.45 -22.07
C THR A 472 18.67 -21.02 -23.16
N HIS A 473 18.15 -21.06 -24.39
CA HIS A 473 18.91 -21.43 -25.57
C HIS A 473 19.95 -20.36 -25.92
N ILE A 474 21.20 -20.75 -26.14
CA ILE A 474 22.24 -19.80 -26.55
C ILE A 474 22.47 -19.95 -28.05
N ILE A 475 22.13 -18.92 -28.82
CA ILE A 475 22.30 -18.89 -30.27
C ILE A 475 23.46 -17.97 -30.57
N ARG A 476 24.53 -18.49 -31.16
CA ARG A 476 25.74 -17.70 -31.44
C ARG A 476 25.80 -17.34 -32.90
N GLN A 477 25.97 -16.05 -33.19
CA GLN A 477 26.09 -15.56 -34.54
C GLN A 477 27.54 -15.21 -34.91
N PRO A 478 28.03 -15.61 -36.10
CA PRO A 478 29.28 -15.11 -36.63
C PRO A 478 29.14 -13.62 -37.02
N ALA A 479 30.20 -13.05 -37.58
CA ALA A 479 30.23 -11.63 -37.98
C ALA A 479 29.10 -11.27 -38.97
N GLU A 480 28.76 -12.21 -39.85
CA GLU A 480 27.63 -12.11 -40.78
C GLU A 480 26.47 -12.99 -40.31
N PHE A 481 25.25 -12.63 -40.72
CA PHE A 481 24.08 -13.44 -40.39
C PHE A 481 24.18 -14.84 -41.04
N ALA A 482 24.10 -15.88 -40.21
CA ALA A 482 23.98 -17.28 -40.60
C ALA A 482 22.78 -17.94 -39.89
N ALA A 483 22.01 -18.75 -40.62
CA ALA A 483 20.97 -19.59 -40.04
C ALA A 483 21.61 -20.81 -39.34
N SER A 484 22.04 -20.63 -38.09
CA SER A 484 22.71 -21.67 -37.32
C SER A 484 21.75 -22.80 -36.93
N ALA A 485 22.32 -23.99 -36.61
CA ALA A 485 21.54 -25.13 -36.13
C ALA A 485 20.77 -24.79 -34.83
N ASP A 486 21.37 -23.98 -33.94
CA ASP A 486 20.73 -23.54 -32.70
C ASP A 486 19.54 -22.61 -32.98
N LEU A 487 19.65 -21.70 -33.96
CA LEU A 487 18.54 -20.84 -34.39
C LEU A 487 17.41 -21.67 -35.01
N ALA A 488 17.75 -22.64 -35.85
CA ALA A 488 16.77 -23.56 -36.43
C ALA A 488 16.04 -24.39 -35.35
N ALA A 489 16.76 -24.88 -34.34
CA ALA A 489 16.18 -25.61 -33.22
C ALA A 489 15.21 -24.75 -32.40
N PHE A 490 15.57 -23.49 -32.14
CA PHE A 490 14.69 -22.52 -31.46
C PHE A 490 13.41 -22.25 -32.26
N VAL A 491 13.53 -22.04 -33.57
CA VAL A 491 12.37 -21.83 -34.46
C VAL A 491 11.45 -23.07 -34.48
N GLN A 492 12.02 -24.28 -34.54
CA GLN A 492 11.24 -25.51 -34.52
C GLN A 492 10.49 -25.69 -33.19
N ALA A 493 11.14 -25.39 -32.05
CA ALA A 493 10.48 -25.42 -30.76
C ALA A 493 9.28 -24.46 -30.73
N LEU A 494 9.41 -23.24 -31.29
CA LEU A 494 8.31 -22.28 -31.37
C LEU A 494 7.17 -22.75 -32.25
N LYS A 495 7.46 -23.39 -33.39
CA LYS A 495 6.42 -23.93 -34.26
C LYS A 495 5.63 -25.05 -33.59
N GLN A 496 6.25 -25.81 -32.69
CA GLN A 496 5.58 -26.91 -31.97
C GLN A 496 4.63 -26.42 -30.87
N THR A 497 4.67 -25.16 -30.47
CA THR A 497 3.71 -24.62 -29.48
C THR A 497 2.34 -24.34 -30.08
N ARG A 498 2.23 -24.27 -31.40
CA ARG A 498 0.97 -24.06 -32.12
C ARG A 498 0.77 -25.19 -33.15
N PRO A 499 -0.25 -26.06 -32.96
CA PRO A 499 -0.48 -27.21 -33.85
C PRO A 499 -0.90 -26.81 -35.26
#